data_AF-A0A8J6UU60-F1
#
_entry.id   AF-A0A8J6UU60-F1
#
_cell.length_a   1.000
_cell.length_b   1.000
_cell.length_c   1.000
_cell.angle_alpha   90.00
_cell.angle_beta   90.00
_cell.angle_gamma   90.00
#
_symmetry.space_group_name_H-M   'P 1'
#
loop_
_entity.id
_entity.type
_entity.pdbx_description
1 polymer ?
#
loop_
_entity_poly.entity_id
_entity_poly.type
_entity_poly.pdbx_seq_one_letter_code
_entity_poly.pdbx_strand_id
1 'polypeptide(L)'
;MYVRKYGLKAYAFLGGAKTCTVESTFTEEQERYINEALTSLTGFIVGKHANCPFADRVIHHYVHSTAPFFVLAMLKSTEETLKEYLEAKPEDSAILDAIFRVAGGEGFRDLMRIYGVRLLDGILTNTKVPQPNNLVFVDIHDCYRQDDSGRTVSAKYEVWCPGRRLARAYLNQCQIAAQKLVHEHGVRFAPSTSEEFQAFPQELSIYMKQFLQNIVAPVLQRCGVI
;
A
#
# COMPACT_ATOMS: atom_id res chain seq x y z
N MET A 1 -12.71 0.43 -18.87
CA MET A 1 -12.06 -0.68 -19.64
C MET A 1 -11.53 -1.84 -18.77
N TYR A 2 -11.17 -1.60 -17.50
CA TYR A 2 -10.63 -2.62 -16.57
C TYR A 2 -11.67 -3.63 -16.01
N VAL A 3 -12.94 -3.20 -15.86
CA VAL A 3 -14.09 -4.04 -15.46
C VAL A 3 -14.20 -5.30 -16.33
N ARG A 4 -13.95 -5.18 -17.64
CA ARG A 4 -14.07 -6.31 -18.58
C ARG A 4 -12.89 -7.29 -18.51
N LYS A 5 -11.70 -6.83 -18.10
CA LYS A 5 -10.45 -7.62 -18.12
C LYS A 5 -10.23 -8.42 -16.84
N TYR A 6 -10.74 -7.94 -15.70
CA TYR A 6 -10.57 -8.60 -14.41
C TYR A 6 -11.90 -8.95 -13.71
N GLY A 7 -13.03 -8.37 -14.11
CA GLY A 7 -14.35 -8.70 -13.54
C GLY A 7 -14.71 -10.18 -13.71
N LEU A 8 -14.35 -10.81 -14.83
CA LEU A 8 -14.53 -12.26 -15.02
C LEU A 8 -13.66 -13.10 -14.06
N LYS A 9 -12.46 -12.63 -13.69
CA LYS A 9 -11.58 -13.32 -12.74
C LYS A 9 -12.02 -13.12 -11.30
N ALA A 10 -12.50 -11.93 -10.94
CA ALA A 10 -13.12 -11.66 -9.64
C ALA A 10 -14.42 -12.47 -9.47
N TYR A 11 -15.26 -12.54 -10.51
CA TYR A 11 -16.50 -13.34 -10.51
C TYR A 11 -16.24 -14.84 -10.31
N ALA A 12 -15.16 -15.37 -10.88
CA ALA A 12 -14.74 -16.77 -10.69
C ALA A 12 -14.18 -17.04 -9.29
N PHE A 13 -13.47 -16.08 -8.69
CA PHE A 13 -12.93 -16.20 -7.32
C PHE A 13 -13.99 -15.99 -6.23
N LEU A 14 -14.98 -15.13 -6.46
CA LEU A 14 -16.02 -14.76 -5.50
C LEU A 14 -17.24 -15.71 -5.51
N GLY A 15 -17.10 -16.91 -6.08
CA GLY A 15 -18.06 -18.00 -5.90
C GLY A 15 -19.50 -17.67 -6.32
N GLY A 16 -19.70 -16.86 -7.36
CA GLY A 16 -21.04 -16.55 -7.86
C GLY A 16 -21.83 -15.53 -7.03
N ALA A 17 -21.16 -14.64 -6.30
CA ALA A 17 -21.79 -13.45 -5.72
C ALA A 17 -22.35 -12.54 -6.83
N LYS A 18 -23.59 -12.80 -7.26
CA LYS A 18 -24.34 -12.06 -8.31
C LYS A 18 -24.60 -10.58 -7.98
N THR A 19 -24.14 -10.09 -6.83
CA THR A 19 -24.43 -8.75 -6.28
C THR A 19 -23.20 -7.84 -6.17
N CYS A 20 -21.98 -8.33 -6.46
CA CYS A 20 -20.81 -7.46 -6.59
C CYS A 20 -20.81 -6.80 -7.96
N THR A 21 -21.20 -5.53 -8.01
CA THR A 21 -20.98 -4.66 -9.16
C THR A 21 -19.56 -4.09 -9.05
N VAL A 22 -18.71 -4.34 -10.05
CA VAL A 22 -17.36 -3.76 -10.10
C VAL A 22 -17.48 -2.37 -10.73
N GLU A 23 -17.49 -1.32 -9.90
CA GLU A 23 -17.44 0.07 -10.35
C GLU A 23 -16.06 0.64 -10.03
N SER A 24 -15.19 0.76 -11.04
CA SER A 24 -14.11 1.76 -10.98
C SER A 24 -14.80 3.12 -11.12
N THR A 25 -14.88 3.90 -10.04
CA THR A 25 -15.51 5.22 -10.02
C THR A 25 -14.63 6.33 -10.61
N PHE A 26 -13.48 5.99 -11.21
CA PHE A 26 -12.59 6.96 -11.85
C PHE A 26 -12.91 7.12 -13.34
N THR A 27 -12.96 8.37 -13.81
CA THR A 27 -12.98 8.68 -15.24
C THR A 27 -11.67 8.23 -15.91
N GLU A 28 -11.66 8.04 -17.23
CA GLU A 28 -10.41 7.66 -17.95
C GLU A 28 -9.29 8.68 -17.73
N GLU A 29 -9.63 9.96 -17.59
CA GLU A 29 -8.68 11.02 -17.29
C GLU A 29 -8.10 10.88 -15.87
N GLN A 30 -8.95 10.57 -14.87
CA GLN A 30 -8.50 10.29 -13.50
C GLN A 30 -7.64 9.03 -13.43
N GLU A 31 -8.00 7.97 -14.17
CA GLU A 31 -7.18 6.75 -14.26
C GLU A 31 -5.78 7.05 -14.83
N ARG A 32 -5.65 7.95 -15.80
CA ARG A 32 -4.35 8.37 -16.34
C ARG A 32 -3.49 9.03 -15.26
N TYR A 33 -4.03 10.03 -14.57
CA TYR A 33 -3.30 10.74 -13.51
C TYR A 33 -2.90 9.81 -12.35
N ILE A 34 -3.79 8.89 -11.95
CA ILE A 34 -3.48 7.87 -10.94
C ILE A 34 -2.30 6.99 -11.39
N ASN A 35 -2.30 6.52 -12.63
CA ASN A 35 -1.21 5.67 -13.14
C ASN A 35 0.12 6.42 -13.24
N GLU A 36 0.09 7.70 -13.60
CA GLU A 36 1.27 8.58 -13.64
C GLU A 36 1.85 8.78 -12.23
N ALA A 37 1.02 9.14 -11.26
CA ALA A 37 1.42 9.30 -9.86
C ALA A 37 1.99 7.98 -9.28
N LEU A 38 1.33 6.84 -9.49
CA LEU A 38 1.83 5.53 -9.05
C LEU A 38 3.15 5.15 -9.72
N THR A 39 3.35 5.51 -10.98
CA THR A 39 4.62 5.27 -11.69
C THR A 39 5.73 6.14 -11.12
N SER A 40 5.44 7.41 -10.86
CA SER A 40 6.34 8.38 -10.23
C SER A 40 6.75 7.91 -8.83
N LEU A 41 5.78 7.59 -7.97
CA LEU A 41 6.01 7.03 -6.63
C LEU A 41 6.82 5.73 -6.68
N THR A 42 6.55 4.86 -7.66
CA THR A 42 7.39 3.65 -7.86
C THR A 42 8.85 4.03 -8.10
N GLY A 43 9.11 5.09 -8.87
CA GLY A 43 10.47 5.60 -9.11
C GLY A 43 11.16 6.12 -7.84
N PHE A 44 10.43 6.75 -6.91
CA PHE A 44 10.95 7.10 -5.58
C PHE A 44 11.30 5.84 -4.76
N ILE A 45 10.38 4.86 -4.71
CA ILE A 45 10.58 3.60 -3.98
C ILE A 45 11.83 2.84 -4.46
N VAL A 46 12.05 2.76 -5.77
CA VAL A 46 13.24 2.06 -6.32
C VAL A 46 14.50 2.92 -6.37
N GLY A 47 14.48 4.16 -5.84
CA GLY A 47 15.65 5.05 -5.80
C GLY A 47 16.03 5.70 -7.13
N LYS A 48 15.11 5.77 -8.11
CA LYS A 48 15.34 6.49 -9.39
C LYS A 48 15.13 8.00 -9.28
N HIS A 49 14.24 8.42 -8.39
CA HIS A 49 13.88 9.82 -8.18
C HIS A 49 14.19 10.29 -6.74
N ALA A 50 14.74 9.42 -5.91
CA ALA A 50 15.13 9.69 -4.54
C ALA A 50 16.63 9.52 -4.37
N ASN A 51 17.20 10.13 -3.32
CA ASN A 51 18.63 10.05 -3.02
C ASN A 51 19.11 8.64 -2.65
N CYS A 52 18.20 7.79 -2.14
CA CYS A 52 18.49 6.40 -1.83
C CYS A 52 17.24 5.52 -2.09
N PRO A 53 17.44 4.23 -2.43
CA PRO A 53 16.35 3.28 -2.60
C PRO A 53 15.67 2.95 -1.26
N PHE A 54 14.41 2.53 -1.33
CA PHE A 54 13.61 2.20 -0.13
C PHE A 54 14.27 1.15 0.76
N ALA A 55 14.96 0.16 0.18
CA ALA A 55 15.66 -0.87 0.94
C ALA A 55 16.66 -0.29 1.94
N ASP A 56 17.43 0.72 1.54
CA ASP A 56 18.48 1.32 2.37
C ASP A 56 17.86 2.12 3.54
N ARG A 57 16.69 2.73 3.33
CA ARG A 57 15.92 3.39 4.41
C ARG A 57 15.43 2.39 5.44
N VAL A 58 14.87 1.26 4.99
CA VAL A 58 14.40 0.20 5.90
C VAL A 58 15.55 -0.33 6.76
N ILE A 59 16.71 -0.56 6.15
CA ILE A 59 17.90 -0.99 6.89
C ILE A 59 18.32 0.08 7.90
N HIS A 60 18.37 1.35 7.48
CA HIS A 60 18.73 2.45 8.36
C HIS A 60 17.81 2.51 9.59
N HIS A 61 16.48 2.53 9.39
CA HIS A 61 15.51 2.58 10.49
C HIS A 61 15.59 1.36 11.39
N TYR A 62 15.74 0.16 10.80
CA TYR A 62 15.87 -1.08 11.56
C TYR A 62 17.08 -1.04 12.48
N VAL A 63 18.28 -0.78 11.92
CA VAL A 63 19.55 -0.81 12.66
C VAL A 63 19.60 0.24 13.75
N HIS A 64 19.05 1.44 13.51
CA HIS A 64 19.27 2.58 14.40
C HIS A 64 18.09 2.88 15.34
N SER A 65 16.88 2.39 15.07
CA SER A 65 15.71 2.86 15.84
C SER A 65 14.58 1.88 16.06
N THR A 66 14.44 0.82 15.28
CA THR A 66 13.24 -0.04 15.36
C THR A 66 13.53 -1.51 15.65
N ALA A 67 14.80 -1.94 15.65
CA ALA A 67 15.14 -3.32 16.01
C ALA A 67 14.52 -3.71 17.38
N PRO A 68 13.94 -4.92 17.50
CA PRO A 68 13.94 -6.01 16.51
C PRO A 68 12.79 -5.97 15.47
N PHE A 69 11.95 -4.93 15.45
CA PHE A 69 10.70 -4.86 14.68
C PHE A 69 10.89 -4.39 13.23
N PHE A 70 10.74 -5.32 12.28
CA PHE A 70 10.91 -5.07 10.86
C PHE A 70 9.73 -4.30 10.25
N VAL A 71 8.50 -4.54 10.72
CA VAL A 71 7.33 -3.81 10.24
C VAL A 71 7.40 -2.33 10.61
N LEU A 72 7.89 -2.03 11.82
CA LEU A 72 8.08 -0.65 12.25
C LEU A 72 9.13 0.07 11.39
N ALA A 73 10.22 -0.60 10.99
CA ALA A 73 11.19 -0.04 10.04
C ALA A 73 10.53 0.27 8.69
N MET A 74 9.74 -0.66 8.14
CA MET A 74 9.03 -0.47 6.87
C MET A 74 8.08 0.74 6.91
N LEU A 75 7.38 0.94 8.03
CA LEU A 75 6.45 2.06 8.19
C LEU A 75 7.16 3.40 8.25
N LYS A 76 8.23 3.53 9.06
CA LYS A 76 9.05 4.76 9.09
C LYS A 76 9.68 5.09 7.74
N SER A 77 10.16 4.08 7.02
CA SER A 77 10.67 4.28 5.66
C SER A 77 9.59 4.71 4.67
N THR A 78 8.37 4.19 4.82
CA THR A 78 7.22 4.59 4.02
C THR A 78 6.85 6.04 4.29
N GLU A 79 6.92 6.46 5.56
CA GLU A 79 6.78 7.84 5.99
C GLU A 79 7.72 8.79 5.28
N GLU A 80 9.01 8.55 5.38
CA GLU A 80 10.00 9.43 4.77
C GLU A 80 9.88 9.44 3.24
N THR A 81 9.61 8.29 2.62
CA THR A 81 9.49 8.22 1.16
C THR A 81 8.27 8.98 0.64
N LEU A 82 7.13 8.91 1.35
CA LEU A 82 5.94 9.67 0.97
C LEU A 82 6.10 11.17 1.21
N LYS A 83 6.80 11.56 2.29
CA LYS A 83 7.16 12.97 2.55
C LYS A 83 8.02 13.53 1.43
N GLU A 84 9.12 12.85 1.09
CA GLU A 84 10.00 13.29 0.00
C GLU A 84 9.30 13.32 -1.35
N TYR A 85 8.45 12.33 -1.62
CA TYR A 85 7.65 12.30 -2.85
C TYR A 85 6.74 13.52 -2.95
N LEU A 86 5.99 13.85 -1.89
CA LEU A 86 5.07 15.01 -1.91
C LEU A 86 5.78 16.35 -1.83
N GLU A 87 6.98 16.42 -1.27
CA GLU A 87 7.83 17.61 -1.38
C GLU A 87 8.28 17.85 -2.82
N ALA A 88 8.62 16.80 -3.55
CA ALA A 88 9.02 16.88 -4.95
C ALA A 88 7.84 17.00 -5.93
N LYS A 89 6.67 16.47 -5.56
CA LYS A 89 5.44 16.36 -6.36
C LYS A 89 4.20 16.76 -5.55
N PRO A 90 4.09 18.02 -5.11
CA PRO A 90 2.96 18.47 -4.30
C PRO A 90 1.61 18.35 -5.03
N GLU A 91 1.60 18.43 -6.37
CA GLU A 91 0.43 18.25 -7.21
C GLU A 91 -0.21 16.85 -7.08
N ASP A 92 0.60 15.83 -6.74
CA ASP A 92 0.13 14.45 -6.59
C ASP A 92 -0.56 14.19 -5.24
N SER A 93 -0.61 15.19 -4.35
CA SER A 93 -1.22 15.08 -3.01
C SER A 93 -2.70 14.71 -3.05
N ALA A 94 -3.48 15.32 -3.95
CA ALA A 94 -4.90 14.99 -4.11
C ALA A 94 -5.11 13.59 -4.71
N ILE A 95 -4.20 13.14 -5.57
CA ILE A 95 -4.23 11.81 -6.17
C ILE A 95 -3.88 10.75 -5.12
N LEU A 96 -2.86 11.00 -4.28
CA LEU A 96 -2.55 10.14 -3.16
C LEU A 96 -3.70 10.11 -2.15
N ASP A 97 -4.29 11.25 -1.78
CA ASP A 97 -5.48 11.29 -0.92
C ASP A 97 -6.61 10.42 -1.49
N ALA A 98 -6.89 10.53 -2.79
CA ALA A 98 -7.90 9.73 -3.45
C ALA A 98 -7.54 8.23 -3.44
N ILE A 99 -6.31 7.85 -3.78
CA ILE A 99 -5.86 6.45 -3.74
C ILE A 99 -6.00 5.89 -2.33
N PHE A 100 -5.62 6.67 -1.30
CA PHE A 100 -5.62 6.23 0.08
C PHE A 100 -7.01 6.20 0.72
N ARG A 101 -7.90 7.13 0.37
CA ARG A 101 -9.30 7.15 0.83
C ARG A 101 -10.16 6.08 0.16
N VAL A 102 -9.88 5.77 -1.10
CA VAL A 102 -10.71 4.86 -1.92
C VAL A 102 -10.19 3.41 -1.83
N ALA A 103 -8.88 3.17 -1.69
CA ALA A 103 -8.30 1.82 -1.62
C ALA A 103 -7.11 1.64 -0.65
N GLY A 104 -6.42 2.71 -0.24
CA GLY A 104 -4.99 2.62 0.04
C GLY A 104 -4.58 2.48 1.50
N GLY A 105 -5.45 2.74 2.49
CA GLY A 105 -5.11 2.38 3.88
C GLY A 105 -5.02 0.86 4.06
N GLU A 106 -5.99 0.15 3.47
CA GLU A 106 -6.16 -1.29 3.59
C GLU A 106 -5.17 -2.06 2.71
N GLY A 107 -4.94 -1.62 1.47
CA GLY A 107 -4.00 -2.30 0.58
C GLY A 107 -2.54 -2.21 1.02
N PHE A 108 -2.08 -1.07 1.57
CA PHE A 108 -0.74 -0.98 2.17
C PHE A 108 -0.64 -1.76 3.48
N ARG A 109 -1.69 -1.72 4.32
CA ARG A 109 -1.82 -2.56 5.53
C ARG A 109 -1.67 -4.03 5.17
N ASP A 110 -2.38 -4.50 4.15
CA ASP A 110 -2.40 -5.90 3.74
C ASP A 110 -1.09 -6.30 3.05
N LEU A 111 -0.49 -5.41 2.25
CA LEU A 111 0.85 -5.60 1.72
C LEU A 111 1.86 -5.86 2.85
N MET A 112 1.81 -5.07 3.93
CA MET A 112 2.69 -5.24 5.08
C MET A 112 2.33 -6.48 5.92
N ARG A 113 1.04 -6.68 6.22
CA ARG A 113 0.54 -7.75 7.10
C ARG A 113 0.59 -9.14 6.49
N ILE A 114 0.34 -9.26 5.20
CA ILE A 114 0.30 -10.56 4.51
C ILE A 114 1.68 -10.92 3.97
N TYR A 115 2.40 -9.93 3.44
CA TYR A 115 3.66 -10.17 2.72
C TYR A 115 4.88 -9.64 3.48
N GLY A 116 4.90 -8.34 3.81
CA GLY A 116 6.08 -7.67 4.36
C GLY A 116 6.59 -8.27 5.67
N VAL A 117 5.69 -8.55 6.62
CA VAL A 117 6.01 -9.08 7.96
C VAL A 117 6.71 -10.45 7.91
N ARG A 118 6.51 -11.21 6.82
CA ARG A 118 7.08 -12.55 6.66
C ARG A 118 8.46 -12.54 6.01
N LEU A 119 8.93 -11.39 5.51
CA LEU A 119 10.16 -11.33 4.73
C LEU A 119 11.39 -11.65 5.57
N LEU A 120 11.54 -11.03 6.75
CA LEU A 120 12.72 -11.25 7.59
C LEU A 120 12.81 -12.70 8.07
N ASP A 121 11.71 -13.23 8.63
CA ASP A 121 11.59 -14.63 9.02
C ASP A 121 11.77 -15.60 7.83
N GLY A 122 11.20 -15.26 6.67
CA GLY A 122 11.37 -16.04 5.45
C GLY A 122 12.83 -16.14 4.99
N ILE A 123 13.61 -15.06 5.07
CA ILE A 123 15.04 -15.11 4.78
C ILE A 123 15.81 -15.94 5.81
N LEU A 124 15.50 -15.78 7.11
CA LEU A 124 16.15 -16.53 8.19
C LEU A 124 15.89 -18.04 8.10
N THR A 125 14.68 -18.44 7.71
CA THR A 125 14.25 -19.85 7.60
C THR A 125 14.41 -20.42 6.20
N ASN A 126 14.94 -19.65 5.25
CA ASN A 126 15.00 -20.00 3.82
C ASN A 126 13.62 -20.36 3.22
N THR A 127 12.56 -19.71 3.70
CA THR A 127 11.18 -19.84 3.24
C THR A 127 10.84 -18.72 2.26
N LYS A 128 10.36 -19.09 1.06
CA LYS A 128 9.99 -18.11 0.04
C LYS A 128 8.65 -17.44 0.37
N VAL A 129 8.66 -16.11 0.52
CA VAL A 129 7.43 -15.32 0.61
C VAL A 129 6.82 -15.15 -0.79
N PRO A 130 5.51 -15.44 -0.96
CA PRO A 130 4.84 -15.28 -2.26
C PRO A 130 4.81 -13.81 -2.68
N GLN A 131 4.80 -13.56 -3.99
CA GLN A 131 4.70 -12.21 -4.53
C GLN A 131 3.24 -11.73 -4.52
N PRO A 132 3.00 -10.40 -4.37
CA PRO A 132 1.66 -9.82 -4.38
C PRO A 132 0.92 -10.20 -5.66
N ASN A 133 -0.29 -10.75 -5.51
CA ASN A 133 -1.18 -10.99 -6.64
C ASN A 133 -1.89 -9.67 -7.04
N ASN A 134 -2.73 -9.70 -8.07
CA ASN A 134 -3.41 -8.49 -8.55
C ASN A 134 -4.42 -7.91 -7.55
N LEU A 135 -4.79 -8.66 -6.50
CA LEU A 135 -5.85 -8.33 -5.56
C LEU A 135 -5.34 -7.64 -4.28
N VAL A 136 -4.02 -7.44 -4.12
CA VAL A 136 -3.44 -6.85 -2.90
C VAL A 136 -3.82 -5.38 -2.69
N PHE A 137 -4.39 -4.73 -3.71
CA PHE A 137 -4.99 -3.40 -3.60
C PHE A 137 -6.44 -3.37 -4.11
N VAL A 138 -7.12 -4.50 -3.97
CA VAL A 138 -8.55 -4.61 -4.23
C VAL A 138 -9.23 -4.57 -2.88
N ASP A 139 -10.01 -3.53 -2.65
CA ASP A 139 -10.86 -3.43 -1.47
C ASP A 139 -12.32 -3.49 -1.89
N ILE A 140 -13.15 -4.16 -1.07
CA ILE A 140 -14.58 -4.34 -1.32
C ILE A 140 -15.32 -3.48 -0.31
N HIS A 141 -15.87 -2.38 -0.79
CA HIS A 141 -16.66 -1.47 0.03
C HIS A 141 -18.13 -1.86 -0.03
N ASP A 142 -18.76 -1.92 1.14
CA ASP A 142 -20.21 -1.90 1.22
C ASP A 142 -20.70 -0.47 0.94
N CYS A 143 -21.68 -0.34 0.07
CA CYS A 143 -22.34 0.91 -0.20
C CYS A 143 -23.87 0.72 -0.21
N TYR A 144 -24.56 1.84 -0.26
CA TYR A 144 -26.00 1.89 -0.45
C TYR A 144 -26.29 2.75 -1.67
N ARG A 145 -26.93 2.17 -2.69
CA ARG A 145 -27.37 2.89 -3.89
C ARG A 145 -28.89 2.84 -4.02
N GLN A 146 -29.47 3.75 -4.78
CA GLN A 146 -30.87 3.62 -5.19
C GLN A 146 -30.98 2.76 -6.44
N ASP A 147 -31.89 1.79 -6.45
CA ASP A 147 -32.26 1.05 -7.66
C ASP A 147 -33.20 1.86 -8.56
N ASP A 148 -33.57 1.31 -9.72
CA ASP A 148 -34.48 1.95 -10.68
C ASP A 148 -35.89 2.23 -10.12
N SER A 149 -36.21 1.68 -8.93
CA SER A 149 -37.44 1.91 -8.19
C SER A 149 -37.29 2.95 -7.06
N GLY A 150 -36.11 3.55 -6.92
CA GLY A 150 -35.79 4.52 -5.87
C GLY A 150 -35.52 3.90 -4.49
N ARG A 151 -35.44 2.57 -4.39
CA ARG A 151 -35.18 1.88 -3.12
C ARG A 151 -33.69 1.81 -2.85
N THR A 152 -33.31 2.08 -1.61
CA THR A 152 -31.93 1.93 -1.16
C THR A 152 -31.60 0.44 -1.05
N VAL A 153 -30.68 -0.03 -1.88
CA VAL A 153 -30.18 -1.41 -1.89
C VAL A 153 -28.72 -1.43 -1.45
N SER A 154 -28.37 -2.41 -0.62
CA SER A 154 -26.96 -2.70 -0.32
C SER A 154 -26.30 -3.23 -1.58
N ALA A 155 -25.25 -2.54 -2.03
CA ALA A 155 -24.42 -2.95 -3.14
C ALA A 155 -22.97 -3.04 -2.65
N LYS A 156 -22.21 -3.94 -3.23
CA LYS A 156 -20.77 -4.05 -2.97
C LYS A 156 -20.02 -3.54 -4.17
N TYR A 157 -19.09 -2.61 -3.95
CA TYR A 157 -18.22 -2.09 -4.99
C TYR A 157 -16.77 -2.50 -4.73
N GLU A 158 -16.17 -3.07 -5.77
CA GLU A 158 -14.75 -3.43 -5.79
C GLU A 158 -13.96 -2.22 -6.29
N VAL A 159 -13.17 -1.61 -5.41
CA VAL A 159 -12.27 -0.52 -5.79
C VAL A 159 -10.94 -1.13 -6.20
N TRP A 160 -10.60 -0.97 -7.46
CA TRP A 160 -9.30 -1.34 -8.00
C TRP A 160 -8.36 -0.14 -7.93
N CYS A 161 -7.33 -0.23 -7.09
CA CYS A 161 -6.16 0.62 -7.30
C CYS A 161 -5.21 -0.08 -8.29
N PRO A 162 -4.71 0.60 -9.34
CA PRO A 162 -3.74 0.02 -10.29
C PRO A 162 -2.34 -0.21 -9.69
N GLY A 163 -2.27 -0.65 -8.43
CA GLY A 163 -1.09 -0.72 -7.58
C GLY A 163 -0.24 -1.98 -7.71
N ARG A 164 -0.53 -2.96 -8.59
CA ARG A 164 0.27 -4.21 -8.64
C ARG A 164 1.77 -3.95 -8.89
N ARG A 165 2.09 -3.01 -9.79
CA ARG A 165 3.48 -2.67 -10.10
C ARG A 165 4.17 -2.03 -8.89
N LEU A 166 3.48 -1.12 -8.22
CA LEU A 166 3.96 -0.47 -7.00
C LEU A 166 4.14 -1.49 -5.86
N ALA A 167 3.15 -2.36 -5.58
CA ALA A 167 3.25 -3.42 -4.56
C ALA A 167 4.48 -4.31 -4.77
N ARG A 168 4.70 -4.75 -6.01
CA ARG A 168 5.84 -5.61 -6.33
C ARG A 168 7.16 -4.87 -6.17
N ALA A 169 7.24 -3.62 -6.63
CA ALA A 169 8.43 -2.80 -6.45
C ALA A 169 8.73 -2.57 -4.96
N TYR A 170 7.71 -2.21 -4.18
CA TYR A 170 7.78 -2.04 -2.74
C TYR A 170 8.24 -3.31 -2.04
N LEU A 171 7.56 -4.44 -2.27
CA LEU A 171 7.92 -5.70 -1.61
C LEU A 171 9.31 -6.19 -2.02
N ASN A 172 9.73 -5.99 -3.27
CA ASN A 172 11.08 -6.33 -3.70
C ASN A 172 12.13 -5.51 -2.94
N GLN A 173 11.88 -4.22 -2.69
CA GLN A 173 12.78 -3.39 -1.87
C GLN A 173 12.80 -3.87 -0.41
N CYS A 174 11.66 -4.24 0.16
CA CYS A 174 11.63 -4.85 1.49
C CYS A 174 12.39 -6.19 1.53
N GLN A 175 12.29 -7.00 0.48
CA GLN A 175 13.02 -8.27 0.39
C GLN A 175 14.53 -8.03 0.32
N ILE A 176 14.98 -7.05 -0.46
CA ILE A 176 16.39 -6.63 -0.49
C ILE A 176 16.84 -6.19 0.90
N ALA A 177 16.02 -5.38 1.59
CA ALA A 177 16.33 -4.94 2.96
C ALA A 177 16.47 -6.13 3.92
N ALA A 178 15.52 -7.06 3.92
CA ALA A 178 15.58 -8.27 4.75
C ALA A 178 16.82 -9.13 4.46
N GLN A 179 17.17 -9.30 3.18
CA GLN A 179 18.40 -10.01 2.78
C GLN A 179 19.65 -9.33 3.33
N LYS A 180 19.80 -8.02 3.14
CA LYS A 180 20.94 -7.26 3.66
C LYS A 180 21.00 -7.31 5.19
N LEU A 181 19.87 -7.19 5.89
CA LEU A 181 19.82 -7.29 7.35
C LEU A 181 20.37 -8.62 7.86
N VAL A 182 19.99 -9.74 7.24
CA VAL A 182 20.46 -11.07 7.64
C VAL A 182 21.93 -11.31 7.24
N HIS A 183 22.29 -10.98 5.99
CA HIS A 183 23.58 -11.36 5.43
C HIS A 183 24.72 -10.37 5.73
N GLU A 184 24.42 -9.07 5.81
CA GLU A 184 25.40 -8.00 5.97
C GLU A 184 25.39 -7.42 7.40
N HIS A 185 24.21 -7.33 8.03
CA HIS A 185 24.07 -6.79 9.39
C HIS A 185 23.94 -7.86 10.49
N GLY A 186 24.02 -9.14 10.13
CA GLY A 186 24.07 -10.25 11.09
C GLY A 186 22.80 -10.46 11.91
N VAL A 187 21.63 -10.00 11.44
CA VAL A 187 20.35 -10.26 12.10
C VAL A 187 20.06 -11.77 12.09
N ARG A 188 19.78 -12.34 13.26
CA ARG A 188 19.49 -13.79 13.46
C ARG A 188 18.11 -14.07 14.06
N PHE A 189 17.31 -13.05 14.30
CA PHE A 189 16.02 -13.14 14.96
C PHE A 189 14.99 -12.28 14.23
N ALA A 190 13.78 -12.82 14.09
CA ALA A 190 12.60 -12.09 13.65
C ALA A 190 11.48 -12.34 14.67
N PRO A 191 10.83 -11.30 15.21
CA PRO A 191 9.64 -11.49 16.03
C PRO A 191 8.53 -12.18 15.22
N SER A 192 7.62 -12.86 15.91
CA SER A 192 6.42 -13.40 15.28
C SER A 192 5.56 -12.28 14.70
N THR A 193 4.69 -12.63 13.75
CA THR A 193 3.73 -11.66 13.17
C THR A 193 2.91 -10.94 14.25
N SER A 194 2.50 -11.66 15.31
CA SER A 194 1.76 -11.05 16.41
C SER A 194 2.59 -10.05 17.20
N GLU A 195 3.86 -10.37 17.49
CA GLU A 195 4.77 -9.46 18.21
C GLU A 195 5.11 -8.22 17.39
N GLU A 196 5.33 -8.38 16.08
CA GLU A 196 5.53 -7.25 15.15
C GLU A 196 4.36 -6.27 15.21
N PHE A 197 3.12 -6.76 15.26
CA PHE A 197 1.94 -5.89 15.30
C PHE A 197 1.55 -5.39 16.69
N GLN A 198 2.02 -6.02 17.77
CA GLN A 198 1.84 -5.50 19.13
C GLN A 198 2.69 -4.26 19.42
N ALA A 199 3.75 -4.03 18.63
CA ALA A 199 4.59 -2.85 18.77
C ALA A 199 3.87 -1.53 18.37
N PHE A 200 2.68 -1.59 17.77
CA PHE A 200 1.91 -0.41 17.37
C PHE A 200 0.91 0.01 18.45
N PRO A 201 0.88 1.29 18.85
CA PRO A 201 -0.10 1.81 19.82
C PRO A 201 -1.52 1.93 19.22
N GLN A 202 -1.66 1.79 17.90
CA GLN A 202 -2.92 1.90 17.17
C GLN A 202 -3.04 0.75 16.15
N GLU A 203 -4.27 0.38 15.78
CA GLU A 203 -4.48 -0.55 14.67
C GLU A 203 -3.81 -0.02 13.40
N LEU A 204 -3.13 -0.90 12.64
CA LEU A 204 -2.35 -0.52 11.47
C LEU A 204 -3.16 0.25 10.41
N SER A 205 -4.45 -0.05 10.27
CA SER A 205 -5.40 0.70 9.41
C SER A 205 -5.56 2.14 9.87
N ILE A 206 -5.75 2.37 11.16
CA ILE A 206 -5.89 3.69 11.78
C ILE A 206 -4.58 4.45 11.68
N TYR A 207 -3.46 3.79 11.99
CA TYR A 207 -2.13 4.36 11.89
C TYR A 207 -1.89 4.87 10.47
N MET A 208 -2.08 4.02 9.45
CA MET A 208 -1.87 4.40 8.05
C MET A 208 -2.79 5.54 7.62
N LYS A 209 -4.08 5.49 7.99
CA LYS A 209 -5.04 6.55 7.66
C LYS A 209 -4.67 7.90 8.27
N GLN A 210 -4.32 7.94 9.56
CA GLN A 210 -3.90 9.17 10.24
C GLN A 210 -2.56 9.68 9.69
N PHE A 211 -1.63 8.78 9.47
CA PHE A 211 -0.31 9.05 8.93
C PHE A 211 -0.39 9.75 7.56
N LEU A 212 -1.25 9.27 6.66
CA LEU A 212 -1.45 9.88 5.35
C LEU A 212 -2.17 11.21 5.44
N GLN A 213 -3.15 11.36 6.33
CA GLN A 213 -3.77 12.64 6.60
C GLN A 213 -2.75 13.66 7.10
N ASN A 214 -1.83 13.26 7.99
CA ASN A 214 -0.78 14.12 8.53
C ASN A 214 0.26 14.52 7.48
N ILE A 215 0.49 13.70 6.45
CA ILE A 215 1.40 14.01 5.34
C ILE A 215 0.71 14.85 4.27
N VAL A 216 -0.53 14.51 3.92
CA VAL A 216 -1.24 15.08 2.77
C VAL A 216 -1.90 16.41 3.12
N ALA A 217 -2.52 16.53 4.30
CA ALA A 217 -3.26 17.75 4.67
C ALA A 217 -2.37 19.02 4.69
N PRO A 218 -1.12 19.00 5.22
CA PRO A 218 -0.24 20.16 5.16
C PRO A 218 0.19 20.53 3.74
N VAL A 219 0.26 19.57 2.82
CA VAL A 219 0.56 19.83 1.40
C VAL A 219 -0.64 20.48 0.72
N LEU A 220 -1.84 19.93 0.92
CA LEU A 220 -3.08 20.48 0.38
C LEU A 220 -3.36 21.90 0.89
N GLN A 221 -3.09 22.17 2.18
CA GLN A 221 -3.21 23.50 2.77
C GLN A 221 -2.20 24.49 2.16
N ARG A 222 -0.95 24.08 1.97
CA ARG A 222 0.07 24.91 1.29
C ARG A 222 -0.29 25.20 -0.16
N CYS A 223 -0.96 24.27 -0.83
CA CYS A 223 -1.42 24.42 -2.21
C CYS A 223 -2.79 25.12 -2.34
N GLY A 224 -3.42 25.54 -1.23
CA GLY A 224 -4.70 26.25 -1.25
C GLY A 224 -5.91 25.40 -1.67
N VAL A 225 -5.82 24.07 -1.52
CA VAL A 225 -6.89 23.12 -1.89
C VAL A 225 -7.89 22.92 -0.74
N ILE A 226 -7.44 23.07 0.51
CA ILE A 226 -8.24 23.02 1.74
C ILE A 226 -7.90 24.18 2.67
#